data_AF-A0A2M8PXX7-F1
#
_entry.id   AF-A0A2M8PXX7-F1
#
_cell.length_a   1.000
_cell.length_b   1.000
_cell.length_c   1.000
_cell.angle_alpha   90.00
_cell.angle_beta   90.00
_cell.angle_gamma   90.00
#
_symmetry.space_group_name_H-M   'P 1'
#
loop_
_entity.id
_entity.type
_entity.pdbx_description
1 polymer ?
#
loop_
_entity_poly.entity_id
_entity_poly.type
_entity_poly.pdbx_seq_one_letter_code
_entity_poly.pdbx_strand_id
1 'polypeptide(L)'
;MSIEQLDLILGWAGVVLTLMIFSYILADNVLYRLAVHILVGAAAAYAAIAASVNIIMPWFETTLTGNDTNAATISLGLLPLLLVIFLILKLLPRYAHIGNGGLLFVIGVGTGVALVGTVTGTIIPLANEAGQSLSREEETVNGIILLLSTITTLLYFQYLSRRNPSTGEISNRLPMRSLRYIGQGFISVTLGALYAQAILTSLVVVNNLLRTQVEFLLNQLGG
;
A
#
# COMPACT_ATOMS: atom_id res chain seq x y z
N MET A 1 -15.93 -25.16 13.32
CA MET A 1 -15.27 -23.94 13.80
C MET A 1 -16.25 -22.80 13.61
N SER A 2 -16.74 -22.19 14.69
CA SER A 2 -17.65 -21.04 14.58
C SER A 2 -16.89 -19.80 14.12
N ILE A 3 -17.57 -18.82 13.52
CA ILE A 3 -16.97 -17.55 13.07
C ILE A 3 -16.27 -16.85 14.24
N GLU A 4 -16.86 -16.91 15.44
CA GLU A 4 -16.29 -16.36 16.67
C GLU A 4 -14.95 -16.99 17.06
N GLN A 5 -14.80 -18.31 16.88
CA GLN A 5 -13.52 -18.99 17.14
C GLN A 5 -12.43 -18.59 16.15
N LEU A 6 -12.80 -18.35 14.89
CA LEU A 6 -11.88 -17.89 13.86
C LEU A 6 -11.41 -16.46 14.15
N ASP A 7 -12.33 -15.56 14.49
CA ASP A 7 -12.00 -14.18 14.83
C ASP A 7 -11.09 -14.10 16.06
N LEU A 8 -11.32 -14.96 17.06
CA LEU A 8 -10.46 -15.04 18.24
C LEU A 8 -9.04 -15.51 17.89
N ILE A 9 -8.90 -16.56 17.06
CA ILE A 9 -7.58 -17.06 16.64
C ILE A 9 -6.85 -16.02 15.79
N LEU A 10 -7.54 -15.37 14.85
CA LEU A 10 -6.95 -14.33 14.01
C LEU A 10 -6.56 -13.09 14.82
N GLY A 11 -7.37 -12.71 15.81
CA GLY A 11 -7.06 -11.63 16.74
C GLY A 11 -5.76 -11.89 17.51
N TRP A 12 -5.63 -13.08 18.12
CA TRP A 12 -4.40 -13.47 18.82
C TRP A 12 -3.19 -13.58 17.89
N ALA A 13 -3.37 -14.16 16.70
CA ALA A 13 -2.31 -14.23 15.70
C ALA A 13 -1.83 -12.84 15.30
N GLY A 14 -2.75 -11.89 15.11
CA GLY A 14 -2.45 -10.48 14.84
C GLY A 14 -1.62 -9.83 15.95
N VAL A 15 -2.05 -9.98 17.22
CA VAL A 15 -1.32 -9.44 18.38
C VAL A 15 0.10 -10.00 18.46
N VAL A 16 0.25 -11.33 18.31
CA VAL A 16 1.57 -11.98 18.33
C VAL A 16 2.44 -11.46 17.19
N LEU A 17 1.91 -11.38 15.96
CA LEU A 17 2.66 -10.88 14.81
C LEU A 17 3.11 -9.42 15.01
N THR A 18 2.23 -8.57 15.55
CA THR A 18 2.55 -7.17 15.88
C THR A 18 3.66 -7.08 16.92
N LEU A 19 3.61 -7.89 17.99
CA LEU A 19 4.68 -7.95 18.99
C LEU A 19 6.01 -8.43 18.38
N MET A 20 5.96 -9.43 17.49
CA MET A 20 7.15 -9.91 16.79
C MET A 20 7.80 -8.84 15.91
N ILE A 21 6.98 -8.01 15.23
CA ILE A 21 7.47 -6.88 14.45
C ILE A 21 8.08 -5.81 15.37
N PHE A 22 7.40 -5.46 16.47
CA PHE A 22 7.90 -4.47 17.43
C PHE A 22 9.16 -4.91 18.17
N SER A 23 9.45 -6.22 18.26
CA SER A 23 10.70 -6.73 18.82
C SER A 23 11.95 -6.13 18.15
N TYR A 24 11.83 -5.63 16.92
CA TYR A 24 12.91 -4.93 16.22
C TYR A 24 13.48 -3.74 17.01
N ILE A 25 12.64 -3.05 17.79
CA ILE A 25 13.05 -1.88 18.59
C ILE A 25 14.02 -2.30 19.71
N LEU A 26 13.88 -3.53 20.23
CA LEU A 26 14.73 -4.03 21.32
C LEU A 26 16.02 -4.69 20.80
N ALA A 27 15.99 -5.37 19.65
CA ALA A 27 17.14 -5.92 18.91
C ALA A 27 16.69 -6.64 17.61
N ASP A 28 17.62 -6.94 16.70
CA ASP A 28 17.38 -7.82 15.53
C ASP A 28 17.29 -9.31 15.95
N ASN A 29 16.12 -9.68 16.48
CA ASN A 29 15.82 -11.01 16.98
C ASN A 29 15.26 -11.95 15.90
N VAL A 30 15.37 -13.27 16.12
CA VAL A 30 14.79 -14.30 15.23
C VAL A 30 13.28 -14.12 15.04
N LEU A 31 12.58 -13.64 16.08
CA LEU A 31 11.14 -13.38 16.03
C LEU A 31 10.79 -12.31 14.99
N TYR A 32 11.55 -11.21 14.95
CA TYR A 32 11.35 -10.16 13.95
C TYR A 32 11.55 -10.71 12.53
N ARG A 33 12.66 -11.43 12.31
CA ARG A 33 12.94 -12.06 11.01
C ARG A 33 11.80 -12.98 10.58
N LEU A 34 11.29 -13.83 11.47
CA LEU A 34 10.18 -14.74 11.14
C LEU A 34 8.91 -13.97 10.74
N ALA A 35 8.55 -12.92 11.47
CA ALA A 35 7.39 -12.09 11.14
C ALA A 35 7.54 -11.43 9.77
N VAL A 36 8.72 -10.92 9.42
CA VAL A 36 9.00 -10.33 8.10
C VAL A 36 8.88 -11.38 6.99
N HIS A 37 9.40 -12.59 7.19
CA HIS A 37 9.28 -13.66 6.20
C HIS A 37 7.82 -14.07 5.98
N ILE A 38 7.02 -14.17 7.05
CA ILE A 38 5.58 -14.43 6.95
C ILE A 38 4.87 -13.31 6.18
N LEU A 39 5.16 -12.04 6.51
CA LEU A 39 4.55 -10.88 5.87
C LEU A 39 4.88 -10.82 4.37
N VAL A 40 6.16 -10.95 4.02
CA VAL A 40 6.61 -10.94 2.62
C VAL A 40 6.09 -12.16 1.87
N GLY A 41 6.07 -13.33 2.51
CA GLY A 41 5.52 -14.56 1.94
C GLY A 41 4.02 -14.43 1.65
N ALA A 42 3.24 -13.86 2.57
CA ALA A 42 1.81 -13.61 2.37
C ALA A 42 1.57 -12.60 1.24
N ALA A 43 2.35 -11.52 1.17
CA ALA A 43 2.28 -10.56 0.07
C ALA A 43 2.61 -11.21 -1.29
N ALA A 44 3.65 -12.05 -1.34
CA ALA A 44 4.03 -12.79 -2.54
C ALA A 44 2.95 -13.81 -2.95
N ALA A 45 2.34 -14.51 -1.98
CA ALA A 45 1.26 -15.45 -2.24
C ALA A 45 0.02 -14.73 -2.81
N TYR A 46 -0.38 -13.60 -2.22
CA TYR A 46 -1.48 -12.79 -2.75
C TYR A 46 -1.19 -12.33 -4.19
N ALA A 47 0.02 -11.80 -4.44
CA ALA A 47 0.41 -11.37 -5.78
C ALA A 47 0.40 -12.53 -6.78
N ALA A 48 0.88 -13.71 -6.38
CA ALA A 48 0.88 -14.91 -7.22
C ALA A 48 -0.55 -15.38 -7.56
N ILE A 49 -1.45 -15.41 -6.59
CA ILE A 49 -2.86 -15.77 -6.81
C ILE A 49 -3.54 -14.74 -7.70
N ALA A 50 -3.37 -13.45 -7.40
CA ALA A 50 -3.95 -12.38 -8.20
C ALA A 50 -3.46 -12.40 -9.65
N ALA A 51 -2.16 -12.63 -9.88
CA ALA A 51 -1.61 -12.81 -11.22
C ALA A 51 -2.16 -14.07 -11.89
N SER A 52 -2.27 -15.18 -11.17
CA SER A 52 -2.77 -16.44 -11.72
C SER A 52 -4.21 -16.32 -12.19
N VAL A 53 -5.08 -15.75 -11.35
CA VAL A 53 -6.51 -15.65 -11.63
C VAL A 53 -6.84 -14.53 -12.60
N ASN A 54 -6.21 -13.36 -12.47
CA ASN A 54 -6.58 -12.19 -13.27
C ASN A 54 -5.76 -12.02 -14.56
N ILE A 55 -4.61 -12.70 -14.67
CA ILE A 55 -3.71 -12.53 -15.82
C ILE A 55 -3.49 -13.86 -16.54
N ILE A 56 -3.04 -14.89 -15.83
CA ILE A 56 -2.65 -16.17 -16.45
C ILE A 56 -3.88 -16.92 -16.96
N MET A 57 -4.93 -17.08 -16.14
CA MET A 57 -6.14 -17.81 -16.54
C MET A 57 -6.83 -17.16 -17.74
N PRO A 58 -7.12 -15.84 -17.75
CA PRO A 58 -7.76 -15.20 -18.90
C PRO A 58 -6.88 -15.23 -20.15
N TRP A 59 -5.56 -15.11 -20.01
CA TRP A 59 -4.63 -15.27 -21.13
C TRP A 59 -4.65 -16.69 -21.71
N PHE A 60 -4.66 -17.71 -20.85
CA PHE A 60 -4.70 -19.11 -21.26
C PHE A 60 -6.01 -19.41 -22.01
N GLU A 61 -7.12 -18.94 -21.46
CA GLU A 61 -8.45 -19.14 -22.05
C GLU A 61 -8.57 -18.49 -23.43
N THR A 62 -8.06 -17.27 -23.57
CA THR A 62 -8.14 -16.50 -24.83
C THR A 62 -7.15 -16.96 -25.90
N THR A 63 -5.98 -17.47 -25.51
CA THR A 63 -4.89 -17.80 -26.46
C THR A 63 -4.88 -19.29 -26.87
N LEU A 64 -5.18 -20.22 -25.94
CA LEU A 64 -5.06 -21.66 -26.21
C LEU A 64 -6.41 -22.36 -26.41
N THR A 65 -7.49 -21.89 -25.77
CA THR A 65 -8.81 -22.53 -25.83
C THR A 65 -9.90 -21.67 -26.47
N GLY A 66 -9.57 -20.42 -26.83
CA GLY A 66 -10.49 -19.49 -27.47
C GLY A 66 -10.72 -19.87 -28.93
N ASN A 67 -11.99 -19.97 -29.33
CA ASN A 67 -12.40 -20.27 -30.70
C ASN A 67 -12.30 -19.06 -31.66
N ASP A 68 -11.67 -17.97 -31.20
CA ASP A 68 -11.54 -16.72 -31.96
C ASP A 68 -10.37 -16.80 -32.96
N THR A 69 -10.72 -16.90 -34.24
CA THR A 69 -9.76 -16.95 -35.36
C THR A 69 -9.18 -15.58 -35.74
N ASN A 70 -9.25 -14.59 -34.84
CA ASN A 70 -8.73 -13.26 -35.10
C ASN A 70 -7.20 -13.26 -34.96
N ALA A 71 -6.49 -13.08 -36.07
CA ALA A 71 -5.02 -13.07 -36.13
C ALA A 71 -4.36 -12.02 -35.21
N ALA A 72 -5.08 -10.96 -34.84
CA ALA A 72 -4.62 -9.96 -33.88
C ALA A 72 -4.54 -10.50 -32.45
N THR A 73 -5.49 -11.35 -32.04
CA THR A 73 -5.52 -11.94 -30.69
C THR A 73 -4.40 -12.96 -30.51
N ILE A 74 -4.13 -13.77 -31.54
CA ILE A 74 -3.07 -14.78 -31.54
C ILE A 74 -1.68 -14.13 -31.52
N SER A 75 -1.47 -13.04 -32.27
CA SER A 75 -0.18 -12.31 -32.29
C SER A 75 0.12 -11.59 -30.98
N LEU A 76 -0.89 -11.02 -30.31
CA LEU A 76 -0.76 -10.46 -28.96
C LEU A 76 -0.55 -11.54 -27.88
N GLY A 77 -1.18 -12.71 -28.03
CA GLY A 77 -1.02 -13.86 -27.13
C GLY A 77 0.38 -14.50 -27.14
N LEU A 78 1.17 -14.29 -28.21
CA LEU A 78 2.55 -14.76 -28.34
C LEU A 78 3.56 -13.87 -27.59
N LEU A 79 3.21 -12.62 -27.29
CA LEU A 79 4.10 -11.65 -26.66
C LEU A 79 4.57 -12.07 -25.25
N PRO A 80 3.70 -12.60 -24.34
CA PRO A 80 4.13 -13.09 -23.04
C PRO A 80 5.06 -14.30 -23.13
N LEU A 81 4.81 -15.22 -24.07
CA LEU A 81 5.68 -16.38 -24.32
C LEU A 81 7.06 -15.96 -24.81
N LEU A 82 7.11 -14.97 -25.69
CA LEU A 82 8.36 -14.36 -26.12
C LEU A 82 9.07 -13.69 -24.93
N LEU A 83 8.37 -13.00 -24.04
CA LEU A 83 8.99 -12.44 -22.83
C LEU A 83 9.57 -13.52 -21.90
N VAL A 84 8.84 -14.61 -21.70
CA VAL A 84 9.32 -15.76 -20.90
C VAL A 84 10.57 -16.37 -21.52
N ILE A 85 10.63 -16.54 -22.85
CA ILE A 85 11.83 -17.07 -23.51
C ILE A 85 13.01 -16.10 -23.32
N PHE A 86 12.81 -14.80 -23.52
CA PHE A 86 13.84 -13.77 -23.28
C PHE A 86 14.36 -13.81 -21.84
N LEU A 87 13.48 -14.03 -20.85
CA LEU A 87 13.87 -14.11 -19.44
C LEU A 87 14.66 -15.40 -19.13
N ILE A 88 14.27 -16.54 -19.72
CA ILE A 88 15.00 -17.81 -19.59
C ILE A 88 16.38 -17.71 -20.24
N LEU A 89 16.50 -17.05 -21.40
CA LEU A 89 17.79 -16.83 -22.07
C LEU A 89 18.77 -16.01 -21.21
N LYS A 90 18.28 -15.19 -20.27
CA LYS A 90 19.13 -14.45 -19.32
C LYS A 90 19.84 -15.38 -18.32
N LEU A 91 19.28 -16.54 -17.99
CA LEU A 91 19.95 -17.52 -17.11
C LEU A 91 21.21 -18.09 -17.76
N LEU A 92 21.35 -17.99 -19.09
CA LEU A 92 22.53 -18.41 -19.84
C LEU A 92 23.49 -17.21 -20.03
N PRO A 93 24.70 -17.23 -19.44
CA PRO A 93 25.63 -16.09 -19.49
C PRO A 93 26.05 -15.69 -20.92
N ARG A 94 25.90 -16.60 -21.90
CA ARG A 94 26.23 -16.37 -23.32
C ARG A 94 25.19 -15.56 -24.10
N TYR A 95 23.94 -15.49 -23.64
CA TYR A 95 22.84 -14.76 -24.29
C TYR A 95 22.22 -13.65 -23.42
N ALA A 96 22.92 -13.28 -22.35
CA ALA A 96 22.46 -12.31 -21.35
C ALA A 96 22.10 -10.93 -21.94
N HIS A 97 22.73 -10.52 -23.04
CA HIS A 97 22.44 -9.22 -23.68
C HIS A 97 21.03 -9.15 -24.29
N ILE A 98 20.54 -10.27 -24.83
CA ILE A 98 19.17 -10.37 -25.36
C ILE A 98 18.17 -10.39 -24.18
N GLY A 99 18.49 -11.11 -23.11
CA GLY A 99 17.67 -11.17 -21.88
C GLY A 99 17.53 -9.84 -21.13
N ASN A 100 18.44 -8.87 -21.34
CA ASN A 100 18.28 -7.51 -20.80
C ASN A 100 17.06 -6.78 -21.36
N GLY A 101 16.63 -7.07 -22.60
CA GLY A 101 15.41 -6.50 -23.17
C GLY A 101 14.16 -6.91 -22.38
N GLY A 102 14.07 -8.19 -21.99
CA GLY A 102 12.99 -8.69 -21.14
C GLY A 102 13.00 -8.06 -19.75
N LEU A 103 14.18 -7.84 -19.16
CA LEU A 103 14.30 -7.16 -17.87
C LEU A 103 13.84 -5.70 -17.94
N LEU A 104 14.26 -4.97 -18.98
CA LEU A 104 13.86 -3.58 -19.18
C LEU A 104 12.33 -3.46 -19.37
N PHE A 105 11.73 -4.43 -20.07
CA PHE A 105 10.28 -4.52 -20.19
C PHE A 105 9.60 -4.73 -18.83
N VAL A 106 10.05 -5.71 -18.02
CA VAL A 106 9.47 -5.97 -16.69
C VAL A 106 9.61 -4.76 -15.76
N ILE A 107 10.77 -4.10 -15.75
CA ILE A 107 10.98 -2.88 -14.95
C ILE A 107 10.09 -1.75 -15.46
N GLY A 108 9.98 -1.56 -16.78
CA GLY A 108 9.13 -0.54 -17.38
C GLY A 108 7.66 -0.75 -17.04
N VAL A 109 7.14 -1.96 -17.21
CA VAL A 109 5.76 -2.32 -16.85
C VAL A 109 5.55 -2.20 -15.34
N GLY A 110 6.46 -2.72 -14.52
CA GLY A 110 6.37 -2.62 -13.06
C GLY A 110 6.34 -1.17 -12.56
N THR A 111 7.19 -0.32 -13.13
CA THR A 111 7.21 1.13 -12.83
C THR A 111 5.93 1.81 -13.31
N GLY A 112 5.44 1.47 -14.50
CA GLY A 112 4.18 2.00 -15.03
C GLY A 112 2.98 1.61 -14.17
N VAL A 113 2.87 0.35 -13.76
CA VAL A 113 1.82 -0.14 -12.85
C VAL A 113 1.91 0.55 -11.50
N ALA A 114 3.11 0.75 -10.95
CA ALA A 114 3.28 1.48 -9.71
C ALA A 114 2.86 2.95 -9.83
N LEU A 115 3.19 3.62 -10.93
CA LEU A 115 2.78 5.00 -11.21
C LEU A 115 1.26 5.11 -11.35
N VAL A 116 0.63 4.26 -12.16
CA VAL A 116 -0.83 4.25 -12.32
C VAL A 116 -1.51 3.90 -11.00
N GLY A 117 -0.99 2.91 -10.26
CA GLY A 117 -1.49 2.55 -8.93
C GLY A 117 -1.41 3.70 -7.94
N THR A 118 -0.34 4.50 -7.98
CA THR A 118 -0.21 5.70 -7.15
C THR A 118 -1.20 6.80 -7.57
N VAL A 119 -1.37 7.02 -8.88
CA VAL A 119 -2.29 8.03 -9.41
C VAL A 119 -3.73 7.67 -9.06
N THR A 120 -4.17 6.46 -9.39
CA THR A 120 -5.54 5.99 -9.20
C THR A 120 -5.83 5.67 -7.73
N GLY A 121 -4.84 5.15 -7.00
CA GLY A 121 -5.01 4.76 -5.59
C GLY A 121 -4.85 5.92 -4.61
N THR A 122 -4.23 7.04 -5.00
CA THR A 122 -3.95 8.15 -4.08
C THR A 122 -4.31 9.51 -4.66
N ILE A 123 -3.74 9.89 -5.81
CA ILE A 123 -3.87 11.26 -6.34
C ILE A 123 -5.32 11.58 -6.74
N ILE A 124 -5.96 10.68 -7.49
CA ILE A 124 -7.34 10.87 -7.96
C ILE A 124 -8.33 10.90 -6.79
N PRO A 125 -8.33 9.92 -5.85
CA PRO A 125 -9.20 9.98 -4.67
C PRO A 125 -9.01 11.26 -3.87
N LEU A 126 -7.76 11.67 -3.61
CA LEU A 126 -7.47 12.88 -2.86
C LEU A 126 -7.98 14.15 -3.57
N ALA A 127 -7.83 14.23 -4.89
CA ALA A 127 -8.35 15.34 -5.69
C ALA A 127 -9.88 15.39 -5.69
N ASN A 128 -10.54 14.22 -5.77
CA ASN A 128 -12.00 14.13 -5.74
C ASN A 128 -12.56 14.52 -4.36
N GLU A 129 -11.96 14.06 -3.27
CA GLU A 129 -12.36 14.43 -1.92
C GLU A 129 -12.23 15.94 -1.69
N ALA A 130 -11.12 16.54 -2.12
CA ALA A 130 -10.89 17.98 -2.05
C ALA A 130 -11.88 18.80 -2.91
N GLY A 131 -12.31 18.26 -4.06
CA GLY A 131 -13.33 18.89 -4.91
C GLY A 131 -14.74 18.81 -4.32
N GLN A 132 -15.13 17.61 -3.83
CA GLN A 132 -16.45 17.37 -3.25
C GLN A 132 -16.67 18.15 -1.95
N SER A 133 -15.62 18.36 -1.16
CA SER A 133 -15.72 19.15 0.07
C SER A 133 -16.15 20.59 -0.18
N LEU A 134 -15.90 21.13 -1.39
CA LEU A 134 -16.28 22.50 -1.75
C LEU A 134 -17.70 22.61 -2.33
N SER A 135 -18.25 21.52 -2.88
CA SER A 135 -19.57 21.50 -3.51
C SER A 135 -20.75 21.29 -2.53
N ARG A 136 -20.49 20.91 -1.28
CA ARG A 136 -21.54 20.75 -0.26
C ARG A 136 -21.82 22.10 0.41
N GLU A 137 -22.90 22.76 -0.01
CA GLU A 137 -23.27 24.11 0.45
C GLU A 137 -23.41 24.21 1.99
N GLU A 138 -23.91 23.16 2.66
CA GLU A 138 -24.07 23.13 4.13
C GLU A 138 -22.74 23.03 4.91
N GLU A 139 -21.63 22.73 4.23
CA GLU A 139 -20.32 22.50 4.85
C GLU A 139 -19.19 23.34 4.19
N THR A 140 -19.55 24.43 3.51
CA THR A 140 -18.59 25.28 2.77
C THR A 140 -17.38 25.68 3.62
N VAL A 141 -17.59 25.95 4.92
CA VAL A 141 -16.51 26.28 5.87
C VAL A 141 -15.57 25.09 6.09
N ASN A 142 -16.12 23.88 6.29
CA ASN A 142 -15.32 22.66 6.42
C ASN A 142 -14.57 22.36 5.13
N GLY A 143 -15.20 22.57 3.97
CA GLY A 143 -14.57 22.43 2.66
C GLY A 143 -13.37 23.34 2.45
N ILE A 144 -13.50 24.62 2.85
CA ILE A 144 -12.40 25.59 2.80
C ILE A 144 -11.27 25.18 3.75
N ILE A 145 -11.59 24.75 4.98
CA ILE A 145 -10.60 24.28 5.95
C ILE A 145 -9.86 23.04 5.43
N LEU A 146 -10.57 22.08 4.82
CA LEU A 146 -10.01 20.87 4.25
C LEU A 146 -9.09 21.18 3.07
N LEU A 147 -9.53 22.05 2.15
CA LEU A 147 -8.67 22.51 1.04
C LEU A 147 -7.43 23.25 1.53
N LEU A 148 -7.60 24.18 2.46
CA LEU A 148 -6.49 24.99 2.97
C LEU A 148 -5.48 24.12 3.72
N SER A 149 -5.94 23.20 4.57
CA SER A 149 -5.09 22.23 5.26
C SER A 149 -4.38 21.28 4.29
N THR A 150 -5.05 20.79 3.26
CA THR A 150 -4.46 19.92 2.22
C THR A 150 -3.38 20.65 1.43
N ILE A 151 -3.67 21.85 0.93
CA ILE A 151 -2.70 22.68 0.19
C ILE A 151 -1.50 22.99 1.08
N THR A 152 -1.74 23.40 2.32
CA THR A 152 -0.66 23.77 3.24
C THR A 152 0.18 22.56 3.64
N THR A 153 -0.42 21.38 3.81
CA THR A 153 0.28 20.12 4.08
C THR A 153 1.11 19.67 2.89
N LEU A 154 0.56 19.73 1.68
CA LEU A 154 1.33 19.43 0.46
C LEU A 154 2.52 20.38 0.31
N LEU A 155 2.35 21.67 0.57
CA LEU A 155 3.44 22.65 0.53
C LEU A 155 4.50 22.41 1.63
N TYR A 156 4.12 21.86 2.78
CA TYR A 156 5.08 21.46 3.82
C TYR A 156 5.95 20.29 3.35
N PHE A 157 5.35 19.27 2.72
CA PHE A 157 6.05 18.06 2.25
C PHE A 157 6.67 18.21 0.87
N GLN A 158 6.27 19.21 0.08
CA GLN A 158 6.89 19.48 -1.20
C GLN A 158 8.35 19.85 -0.95
N TYR A 159 9.23 18.93 -1.31
CA TYR A 159 10.69 19.09 -1.26
C TYR A 159 11.13 20.09 -2.35
N LEU A 160 10.63 21.32 -2.28
CA LEU A 160 11.10 22.44 -3.10
C LEU A 160 12.32 23.12 -2.44
N SER A 161 13.09 22.37 -1.65
CA SER A 161 14.47 22.71 -1.37
C SER A 161 15.31 22.47 -2.63
N ARG A 162 15.18 23.35 -3.62
CA ARG A 162 16.25 23.61 -4.57
C ARG A 162 17.46 24.04 -3.76
N ARG A 163 18.41 23.12 -3.54
CA ARG A 163 19.76 23.50 -3.15
C ARG A 163 20.38 24.17 -4.37
N ASN A 164 20.63 25.47 -4.29
CA ASN A 164 21.38 26.17 -5.33
C ASN A 164 22.81 25.57 -5.36
N PRO A 165 23.28 25.01 -6.48
CA PRO A 165 24.57 24.30 -6.52
C PRO A 165 25.81 25.17 -6.27
N SER A 166 25.70 26.50 -6.30
CA SER A 166 26.86 27.40 -6.29
C SER A 166 27.09 28.20 -4.99
N THR A 167 26.10 28.38 -4.11
CA THR A 167 26.26 29.29 -2.94
C THR A 167 25.85 28.72 -1.59
N GLY A 168 25.29 27.51 -1.51
CA GLY A 168 24.96 26.87 -0.23
C GLY A 168 23.86 27.55 0.61
N GLU A 169 23.40 28.73 0.21
CA GLU A 169 22.34 29.45 0.92
C GLU A 169 20.94 29.00 0.47
N ILE A 170 20.13 28.67 1.48
CA ILE A 170 18.71 28.39 1.33
C ILE A 170 18.01 29.73 1.13
N SER A 171 17.92 30.22 -0.11
CA SER A 171 17.08 31.37 -0.41
C SER A 171 15.61 30.95 -0.34
N ASN A 172 15.08 30.98 0.88
CA ASN A 172 13.66 30.88 1.16
C ASN A 172 13.00 32.20 0.71
N ARG A 173 12.12 32.14 -0.30
CA ARG A 173 11.18 33.25 -0.52
C ARG A 173 10.35 33.42 0.76
N LEU A 174 10.41 34.62 1.36
CA LEU A 174 9.78 34.97 2.65
C LEU A 174 8.32 34.52 2.86
N PRO A 175 7.40 34.52 1.87
CA PRO A 175 6.03 34.05 2.11
C PRO A 175 5.92 32.52 2.35
N MET A 176 6.94 31.72 2.01
CA MET A 176 6.90 30.26 2.13
C MET A 176 7.09 29.77 3.58
N ARG A 177 7.72 30.58 4.45
CA ARG A 177 8.04 30.16 5.83
C ARG A 177 6.79 30.11 6.71
N SER A 178 5.91 31.11 6.61
CA SER A 178 4.66 31.16 7.38
C SER A 178 3.69 30.06 6.98
N LEU A 179 3.56 29.81 5.67
CA LEU A 179 2.68 28.76 5.15
C LEU A 179 3.17 27.36 5.58
N ARG A 180 4.49 27.15 5.61
CA ARG A 180 5.07 25.89 6.12
C ARG A 180 4.82 25.65 7.61
N TYR A 181 4.81 26.69 8.45
CA TYR A 181 4.47 26.53 9.88
C TYR A 181 3.00 26.15 10.08
N ILE A 182 2.08 26.74 9.31
CA ILE A 182 0.66 26.37 9.36
C ILE A 182 0.49 24.90 8.96
N GLY A 183 1.19 24.45 7.91
CA GLY A 183 1.16 23.05 7.47
C GLY A 183 1.69 22.09 8.53
N GLN A 184 2.80 22.46 9.19
CA GLN A 184 3.33 21.70 10.32
C GLN A 184 2.31 21.58 11.46
N GLY A 185 1.58 22.67 11.76
CA GLY A 185 0.51 22.66 12.76
C GLY A 185 -0.60 21.68 12.41
N PHE A 186 -1.11 21.73 11.18
CA PHE A 186 -2.12 20.77 10.69
C PHE A 186 -1.63 19.33 10.76
N ILE A 187 -0.41 19.04 10.30
CA ILE A 187 0.18 17.70 10.38
C ILE A 187 0.26 17.22 11.84
N SER A 188 0.69 18.07 12.75
CA SER A 188 0.78 17.73 14.18
C SER A 188 -0.58 17.40 14.78
N VAL A 189 -1.63 18.16 14.43
CA VAL A 189 -3.00 17.92 14.90
C VAL A 189 -3.55 16.63 14.30
N THR A 190 -3.40 16.42 12.99
CA THR A 190 -3.89 15.22 12.30
C THR A 190 -3.19 13.96 12.82
N LEU A 191 -1.86 13.97 12.98
CA LEU A 191 -1.13 12.84 13.57
C LEU A 191 -1.56 12.59 15.02
N GLY A 192 -1.79 13.64 15.81
CA GLY A 192 -2.32 13.53 17.17
C GLY A 192 -3.71 12.88 17.20
N ALA A 193 -4.61 13.29 16.30
CA ALA A 193 -5.94 12.71 16.18
C ALA A 193 -5.89 11.24 15.72
N LEU A 194 -5.05 10.90 14.73
CA LEU A 194 -4.85 9.52 14.28
C LEU A 194 -4.28 8.64 15.39
N TYR A 195 -3.34 9.16 16.19
CA TYR A 195 -2.79 8.44 17.34
C TYR A 195 -3.86 8.21 18.42
N ALA A 196 -4.68 9.22 18.73
CA ALA A 196 -5.79 9.07 19.67
C ALA A 196 -6.81 8.03 19.17
N GLN A 197 -7.14 8.04 17.87
CA GLN A 197 -8.01 7.04 17.25
C GLN A 197 -7.41 5.63 17.31
N ALA A 198 -6.11 5.48 17.11
CA ALA A 198 -5.42 4.20 17.24
C ALA A 198 -5.48 3.67 18.68
N ILE A 199 -5.31 4.54 19.70
CA ILE A 199 -5.47 4.16 21.11
C ILE A 199 -6.91 3.72 21.39
N LEU A 200 -7.89 4.49 20.93
CA LEU A 200 -9.31 4.17 21.13
C LEU A 200 -9.66 2.82 20.49
N THR A 201 -9.19 2.58 19.27
CA THR A 201 -9.38 1.30 18.56
C THR A 201 -8.73 0.16 19.33
N SER A 202 -7.50 0.35 19.81
CA SER A 202 -6.78 -0.66 20.60
C SER A 202 -7.53 -0.98 21.90
N LEU A 203 -8.08 0.02 22.59
CA LEU A 203 -8.90 -0.15 23.78
C LEU A 203 -10.19 -0.92 23.49
N VAL A 204 -10.88 -0.58 22.40
CA VAL A 204 -12.10 -1.28 21.95
C VAL A 204 -11.80 -2.75 21.65
N VAL A 205 -10.72 -3.04 20.93
CA VAL A 205 -10.31 -4.42 20.62
C VAL A 205 -10.02 -5.19 21.91
N VAL A 206 -9.24 -4.62 22.84
CA VAL A 206 -8.95 -5.26 24.13
C VAL A 206 -10.22 -5.49 24.93
N ASN A 207 -11.14 -4.53 24.99
CA ASN A 207 -12.42 -4.68 25.68
C ASN A 207 -13.25 -5.82 25.08
N ASN A 208 -13.33 -5.91 23.75
CA ASN A 208 -14.03 -7.00 23.08
C ASN A 208 -13.40 -8.35 23.40
N LEU A 209 -12.06 -8.46 23.35
CA LEU A 209 -11.35 -9.69 23.69
C LEU A 209 -11.58 -10.12 25.15
N LEU A 210 -11.52 -9.17 26.09
CA LEU A 210 -11.79 -9.44 27.50
C LEU A 210 -13.22 -9.92 27.72
N ARG A 211 -14.20 -9.29 27.07
CA ARG A 211 -15.59 -9.71 27.14
C ARG A 211 -15.77 -11.14 26.64
N THR A 212 -15.23 -11.47 25.47
CA THR A 212 -15.30 -12.82 24.91
C THR A 212 -14.63 -13.86 25.82
N GLN A 213 -13.52 -13.52 26.48
CA GLN A 213 -12.85 -14.40 27.46
C GLN A 213 -13.72 -14.65 28.69
N VAL A 214 -14.33 -13.60 29.25
CA VAL A 214 -15.22 -13.73 30.41
C VAL A 214 -16.45 -14.57 30.04
N GLU A 215 -17.06 -14.33 28.89
CA GLU A 215 -18.20 -15.13 28.40
C GLU A 215 -17.81 -16.60 28.19
N PHE A 216 -16.61 -16.87 27.65
CA PHE A 216 -16.10 -18.24 27.52
C PHE A 216 -15.93 -18.92 28.88
N LEU A 217 -15.30 -18.25 29.85
CA LEU A 217 -15.10 -18.79 31.20
C LEU A 217 -16.44 -19.00 31.93
N LEU A 218 -17.37 -18.07 31.80
CA LEU A 218 -18.71 -18.19 32.39
C LEU A 218 -19.52 -19.32 31.75
N ASN A 219 -19.43 -19.53 30.44
CA ASN A 219 -20.06 -20.67 29.78
C ASN A 219 -19.44 -22.02 30.18
N GLN A 220 -18.16 -22.02 30.58
CA GLN A 220 -17.45 -23.23 31.00
C GLN A 220 -17.62 -23.52 32.50
N LEU A 221 -17.91 -22.50 33.32
CA LEU A 221 -18.17 -22.60 34.77
C LEU A 221 -19.67 -22.64 35.12
N GLY A 222 -20.54 -22.17 34.21
CA GLY A 222 -21.99 -22.09 34.37
C GLY A 222 -22.77 -23.18 33.63
N GLY A 223 -22.10 -24.28 33.27
CA GLY A 223 -22.73 -25.57 33.04
C GLY A 223 -22.81 -26.36 34.33
#